data_AF-A0A6B3HMB6-F1
#
_entry.id   AF-A0A6B3HMB6-F1
#
_cell.length_a   1.000
_cell.length_b   1.000
_cell.length_c   1.000
_cell.angle_alpha   90.00
_cell.angle_beta   90.00
_cell.angle_gamma   90.00
#
_symmetry.space_group_name_H-M   'P 1'
#
loop_
_entity.id
_entity.type
_entity.pdbx_description
1 polymer ?
#
loop_
_entity_poly.entity_id
_entity_poly.type
_entity_poly.pdbx_seq_one_letter_code
_entity_poly.pdbx_strand_id
1 'polypeptide(L)'
;MPQATATVADPAGDSSSDRTGPSGAGSDFAPLLRAVKGRGLLERRTGRYALSIAANLVALGGVITAFVLLGDTWWSLFLALPLAVLWTRTAFVAHDAGHSQISGGHKANRLIGLVHGNLLLGMNEAW
;
A
#
# COMPACT_ATOMS: atom_id res chain seq x y z
N MET A 1 11.25 -9.03 -22.50
CA MET A 1 12.04 -8.69 -21.30
C MET A 1 12.34 -9.97 -20.55
N PRO A 2 13.49 -10.64 -20.80
CA PRO A 2 13.84 -11.88 -20.13
C PRO A 2 14.34 -11.61 -18.71
N GLN A 3 13.83 -12.40 -17.75
CA GLN A 3 14.20 -12.36 -16.33
C GLN A 3 15.65 -12.83 -16.15
N ALA A 4 16.44 -12.05 -15.41
CA ALA A 4 17.82 -12.39 -15.10
C ALA A 4 17.86 -13.41 -13.94
N THR A 5 18.10 -14.67 -14.27
CA THR A 5 18.47 -15.73 -13.33
C THR A 5 19.89 -15.47 -12.83
N ALA A 6 20.04 -15.07 -11.57
CA ALA A 6 21.34 -14.99 -10.92
C ALA A 6 21.80 -16.41 -10.54
N THR A 7 22.61 -17.02 -11.40
CA THR A 7 23.29 -18.30 -11.13
C THR A 7 24.43 -18.06 -10.16
N VAL A 8 24.27 -18.48 -8.91
CA VAL A 8 25.39 -18.64 -7.97
C VAL A 8 26.09 -19.95 -8.32
N ALA A 9 27.38 -19.90 -8.63
CA ALA A 9 28.19 -21.07 -8.93
C ALA A 9 28.50 -21.86 -7.64
N ASP A 10 28.32 -23.18 -7.70
CA ASP A 10 28.62 -24.13 -6.64
C ASP A 10 29.95 -24.85 -6.99
N PRO A 11 30.97 -24.89 -6.11
CA PRO A 11 32.18 -25.64 -6.38
C PRO A 11 31.95 -27.13 -6.06
N ALA A 12 32.19 -27.97 -7.06
CA ALA A 12 32.05 -29.43 -6.98
C ALA A 12 32.86 -30.05 -5.82
N GLY A 13 32.21 -30.97 -5.09
CA GLY A 13 32.82 -31.78 -4.04
C GLY A 13 31.91 -32.92 -3.56
N ASP A 14 31.99 -34.03 -4.29
CA ASP A 14 31.74 -35.45 -3.99
C ASP A 14 30.86 -35.95 -2.82
N SER A 15 30.23 -37.09 -3.12
CA SER A 15 29.74 -38.18 -2.26
C SER A 15 28.31 -38.17 -1.68
N SER A 16 27.61 -39.22 -2.12
CA SER A 16 26.38 -39.85 -1.65
C SER A 16 26.11 -39.80 -0.14
N SER A 17 24.91 -39.34 0.23
CA SER A 17 24.15 -39.93 1.34
C SER A 17 22.65 -39.73 1.12
N ASP A 18 21.97 -40.87 1.12
CA ASP A 18 20.54 -41.05 1.28
C ASP A 18 19.91 -40.03 2.23
N ARG A 19 18.93 -39.28 1.73
CA ARG A 19 17.97 -38.56 2.57
C ARG A 19 16.59 -38.64 1.97
N THR A 20 16.06 -39.86 1.95
CA THR A 20 14.62 -40.10 1.95
C THR A 20 14.02 -39.64 3.29
N GLY A 21 13.86 -38.32 3.44
CA GLY A 21 12.98 -37.71 4.43
C GLY A 21 11.84 -37.00 3.70
N PRO A 22 10.60 -37.00 4.19
CA PRO A 22 9.54 -36.23 3.55
C PRO A 22 9.92 -34.75 3.68
N SER A 23 10.41 -34.18 2.58
CA SER A 23 10.63 -32.75 2.41
C SER A 23 9.26 -32.09 2.57
N GLY A 24 8.94 -31.71 3.81
CA GLY A 24 7.71 -30.99 4.13
C GLY A 24 7.58 -29.82 3.16
N ALA A 25 6.43 -29.73 2.50
CA ALA A 25 6.10 -28.76 1.47
C ALA A 25 6.09 -27.33 2.04
N GLY A 26 7.26 -26.79 2.37
CA GLY A 26 7.47 -25.40 2.74
C GLY A 26 7.68 -24.56 1.48
N SER A 27 7.00 -23.42 1.39
CA SER A 27 7.20 -22.48 0.29
C SER A 27 8.62 -21.91 0.30
N ASP A 28 9.24 -21.83 -0.88
CA ASP A 28 10.51 -21.11 -1.12
C ASP A 28 10.46 -19.62 -0.73
N PHE A 29 9.27 -19.08 -0.49
CA PHE A 29 9.06 -17.71 0.01
C PHE A 29 9.39 -17.57 1.50
N ALA A 30 9.32 -18.64 2.30
CA ALA A 30 9.47 -18.56 3.75
C ALA A 30 10.86 -18.08 4.23
N PRO A 31 11.99 -18.47 3.59
CA PRO A 31 13.30 -17.89 3.88
C PRO A 31 13.37 -16.38 3.55
N LEU A 32 12.84 -15.96 2.39
CA LEU A 32 12.81 -14.56 1.98
C LEU A 32 11.98 -13.70 2.93
N LEU A 33 10.78 -14.16 3.28
CA LEU A 33 9.90 -13.46 4.21
C LEU A 33 10.57 -13.27 5.59
N ARG A 34 11.30 -14.28 6.08
CA ARG A 34 12.09 -14.17 7.32
C ARG A 34 13.18 -13.12 7.21
N ALA A 35 13.92 -13.07 6.09
CA ALA A 35 14.94 -12.06 5.86
C ALA A 35 14.36 -10.64 5.79
N VAL A 36 13.24 -10.45 5.07
CA VAL A 36 12.55 -9.14 4.96
C VAL A 36 12.03 -8.68 6.32
N LYS A 37 11.37 -9.57 7.08
CA LYS A 37 10.90 -9.27 8.44
C LYS A 37 12.06 -8.95 9.39
N GLY A 38 13.16 -9.72 9.34
CA GLY A 38 14.33 -9.50 10.17
C GLY A 38 15.01 -8.14 9.93
N ARG A 39 14.82 -7.53 8.76
CA ARG A 39 15.29 -6.17 8.45
C ARG A 39 14.28 -5.06 8.79
N GLY A 40 13.15 -5.39 9.41
CA GLY A 40 12.11 -4.40 9.76
C GLY A 40 11.39 -3.79 8.55
N LEU A 41 11.54 -4.34 7.34
CA LEU A 41 10.98 -3.75 6.12
C LEU A 41 9.46 -3.82 6.04
N LEU A 42 8.83 -4.63 6.90
CA LEU A 42 7.37 -4.74 7.03
C LEU A 42 6.83 -4.00 8.27
N GLU A 43 7.66 -3.21 8.94
CA GLU A 43 7.20 -2.38 10.05
C GLU A 43 6.22 -1.30 9.56
N ARG A 44 5.18 -1.08 10.35
CA ARG A 44 4.13 -0.12 10.03
C ARG A 44 4.64 1.29 10.21
N ARG A 45 4.42 2.15 9.22
CA ARG A 45 4.83 3.56 9.25
C ARG A 45 3.67 4.49 9.55
N THR A 46 3.01 4.29 10.69
CA THR A 46 1.80 5.03 11.12
C THR A 46 1.96 6.56 11.03
N GLY A 47 3.05 7.11 11.56
CA GLY A 47 3.30 8.56 11.53
C GLY A 47 3.45 9.12 10.12
N ARG A 48 4.08 8.36 9.20
CA ARG A 48 4.18 8.77 7.79
C ARG A 48 2.81 8.76 7.12
N TYR A 49 1.97 7.76 7.39
CA TYR A 49 0.59 7.74 6.89
C TYR A 49 -0.22 8.92 7.43
N ALA A 50 -0.14 9.20 8.74
CA ALA A 50 -0.85 10.33 9.33
C ALA A 50 -0.49 11.66 8.64
N LEU A 51 0.80 11.91 8.41
CA LEU A 51 1.27 13.09 7.69
C LEU A 51 0.77 13.12 6.23
N SER A 52 0.88 11.99 5.52
CA SER A 52 0.44 11.88 4.12
C SER A 52 -1.07 12.07 3.98
N ILE A 53 -1.86 11.53 4.90
CA ILE A 53 -3.32 11.67 4.96
C ILE A 53 -3.69 13.13 5.22
N ALA A 54 -3.10 13.74 6.25
CA ALA A 54 -3.36 15.14 6.58
C ALA A 54 -3.03 16.06 5.41
N ALA A 55 -1.86 15.89 4.78
CA ALA A 55 -1.47 16.65 3.60
C ALA A 55 -2.45 16.46 2.42
N ASN A 56 -2.91 15.22 2.19
CA ASN A 56 -3.86 14.92 1.12
C ASN A 56 -5.22 15.56 1.39
N LEU A 57 -5.74 15.50 2.62
CA LEU A 57 -7.02 16.10 3.01
C LEU A 57 -6.99 17.63 2.94
N VAL A 58 -5.89 18.26 3.39
CA VAL A 58 -5.70 19.71 3.27
C VAL A 58 -5.67 20.12 1.80
N ALA A 59 -4.91 19.41 0.96
CA ALA A 59 -4.85 19.69 -0.47
C ALA A 59 -6.22 19.48 -1.15
N LEU A 60 -6.95 18.42 -0.79
CA LEU A 60 -8.28 18.14 -1.31
C LEU A 60 -9.27 19.24 -0.93
N GLY A 61 -9.27 19.67 0.34
CA GLY A 61 -10.06 20.80 0.81
C GLY A 61 -9.70 22.10 0.09
N GLY A 62 -8.41 22.33 -0.18
CA GLY A 62 -7.93 23.47 -0.99
C GLY A 62 -8.46 23.45 -2.42
N VAL A 63 -8.41 22.30 -3.09
CA VAL A 63 -8.95 22.14 -4.46
C VAL A 63 -10.46 22.34 -4.49
N ILE A 64 -11.20 21.76 -3.55
CA ILE A 64 -12.66 21.95 -3.45
C ILE A 64 -13.00 23.43 -3.18
N THR A 65 -12.27 24.07 -2.26
CA THR A 65 -12.45 25.50 -1.97
C THR A 65 -12.18 26.35 -3.20
N ALA A 66 -11.07 26.10 -3.91
CA ALA A 66 -10.75 26.79 -5.15
C ALA A 66 -11.82 26.59 -6.21
N PHE A 67 -12.38 25.38 -6.34
CA PHE A 67 -13.45 25.07 -7.28
C PHE A 67 -14.71 25.89 -6.98
N VAL A 68 -15.11 25.96 -5.71
CA VAL A 68 -16.26 26.77 -5.28
C VAL A 68 -16.02 28.27 -5.51
N LEU A 69 -14.82 28.78 -5.21
CA LEU A 69 -14.48 30.19 -5.38
C LEU A 69 -14.34 30.61 -6.84
N LEU A 70 -13.83 29.73 -7.72
CA LEU A 70 -13.77 29.98 -9.16
C LEU A 70 -15.16 29.95 -9.79
N GLY A 71 -16.08 29.16 -9.25
CA GLY A 71 -17.46 29.06 -9.73
C GLY A 71 -17.56 28.57 -11.17
N ASP A 72 -18.54 29.11 -11.91
CA ASP A 72 -18.84 28.76 -13.30
C ASP A 72 -17.88 29.46 -14.28
N THR A 73 -16.62 29.01 -14.28
CA THR A 73 -15.59 29.48 -15.20
C THR A 73 -14.86 28.32 -15.85
N TRP A 74 -14.36 28.53 -17.07
CA TRP A 74 -13.55 27.55 -17.79
C TRP A 74 -12.27 27.15 -17.04
N TRP A 75 -11.77 28.02 -16.15
CA TRP A 75 -10.60 27.74 -15.33
C TRP A 75 -10.81 26.59 -14.34
N SER A 76 -12.05 26.34 -13.92
CA SER A 76 -12.41 25.24 -13.02
C SER A 76 -12.04 23.86 -13.59
N LEU A 77 -11.95 23.72 -14.93
CA LEU A 77 -11.52 22.47 -15.57
C LEU A 77 -10.09 22.08 -15.19
N PHE A 78 -9.19 23.03 -14.98
CA PHE A 78 -7.81 22.72 -14.60
C PHE A 78 -7.71 22.11 -13.19
N LEU A 79 -8.70 22.36 -12.32
CA LEU A 79 -8.76 21.77 -10.99
C LEU A 79 -9.06 20.27 -11.02
N ALA A 80 -9.55 19.72 -12.15
CA ALA A 80 -9.76 18.29 -12.31
C ALA A 80 -8.45 17.49 -12.23
N LEU A 81 -7.32 18.05 -12.69
CA LEU A 81 -6.03 17.37 -12.65
C LEU A 81 -5.53 17.11 -11.23
N PRO A 82 -5.38 18.13 -10.36
CA PRO A 82 -4.99 17.88 -8.97
C PRO A 82 -6.06 17.09 -8.23
N LEU A 83 -7.35 17.31 -8.52
CA LEU A 83 -8.43 16.52 -7.91
C LEU A 83 -8.26 15.03 -8.21
N ALA A 84 -8.02 14.64 -9.47
CA ALA A 84 -7.84 13.24 -9.86
C ALA A 84 -6.69 12.56 -9.10
N VAL A 85 -5.56 13.25 -8.94
CA VAL A 85 -4.41 12.73 -8.19
C VAL A 85 -4.76 12.56 -6.71
N LEU A 86 -5.36 13.57 -6.09
CA LEU A 86 -5.72 13.53 -4.66
C LEU A 86 -6.81 12.49 -4.37
N TRP A 87 -7.77 12.33 -5.28
CA TRP A 87 -8.83 11.33 -5.20
C TRP A 87 -8.27 9.91 -5.29
N THR A 88 -7.35 9.68 -6.23
CA THR A 88 -6.65 8.40 -6.37
C THR A 88 -5.86 8.07 -5.10
N ARG A 89 -5.18 9.07 -4.52
CA ARG A 89 -4.47 8.88 -3.24
C ARG A 89 -5.42 8.54 -2.09
N THR A 90 -6.60 9.15 -2.04
CA THR A 90 -7.65 8.78 -1.07
C THR A 90 -8.04 7.30 -1.21
N ALA A 91 -8.14 6.78 -2.44
CA ALA A 91 -8.46 5.38 -2.69
C ALA A 91 -7.37 4.41 -2.20
N PHE A 92 -6.10 4.72 -2.45
CA PHE A 92 -4.99 3.91 -1.94
C PHE A 92 -4.92 3.91 -0.40
N VAL A 93 -5.24 5.03 0.25
CA VAL A 93 -5.34 5.07 1.72
C VAL A 93 -6.44 4.14 2.23
N ALA A 94 -7.61 4.13 1.58
CA ALA A 94 -8.71 3.23 1.94
C ALA A 94 -8.32 1.75 1.74
N HIS A 95 -7.71 1.42 0.60
CA HIS A 95 -7.19 0.08 0.31
C HIS A 95 -6.20 -0.41 1.37
N ASP A 96 -5.20 0.41 1.70
CA ASP A 96 -4.17 0.04 2.68
C ASP A 96 -4.74 -0.10 4.10
N ALA A 97 -5.77 0.68 4.43
CA ALA A 97 -6.54 0.51 5.64
C ALA A 97 -7.28 -0.85 5.66
N GLY A 98 -7.93 -1.23 4.56
CA GLY A 98 -8.61 -2.53 4.41
C GLY A 98 -7.66 -3.71 4.60
N HIS A 99 -6.43 -3.62 4.07
CA HIS A 99 -5.38 -4.61 4.30
C HIS A 99 -4.75 -4.53 5.69
N SER A 100 -5.23 -3.65 6.56
CA SER A 100 -4.64 -3.36 7.85
C SER A 100 -3.14 -3.15 7.71
N GLN A 101 -2.67 -2.24 6.84
CA GLN A 101 -1.26 -1.91 6.65
C GLN A 101 -0.85 -0.61 7.38
N ILE A 102 -1.81 0.28 7.62
CA ILE A 102 -1.56 1.61 8.18
C ILE A 102 -1.23 1.55 9.68
N SER A 103 -2.13 0.98 10.49
CA SER A 103 -2.03 0.92 11.95
C SER A 103 -2.05 -0.52 12.47
N GLY A 104 -1.45 -0.74 13.65
CA GLY A 104 -1.60 -2.00 14.38
C GLY A 104 -3.00 -2.19 14.96
N GLY A 105 -3.78 -1.10 15.12
CA GLY A 105 -5.11 -1.13 15.69
C GLY A 105 -6.21 -1.30 14.63
N HIS A 106 -7.04 -2.34 14.79
CA HIS A 106 -8.14 -2.64 13.87
C HIS A 106 -9.18 -1.51 13.79
N LYS A 107 -9.50 -0.87 14.94
CA LYS A 107 -10.43 0.27 15.00
C LYS A 107 -9.94 1.48 14.20
N ALA A 108 -8.64 1.76 14.26
CA ALA A 108 -8.05 2.88 13.54
C ALA A 108 -8.08 2.66 12.03
N ASN A 109 -7.69 1.47 11.56
CA ASN A 109 -7.77 1.12 10.14
C ASN A 109 -9.22 1.18 9.64
N ARG A 110 -10.18 0.65 10.40
CA ARG A 110 -11.60 0.73 10.03
C ARG A 110 -12.10 2.18 9.92
N LEU A 111 -11.76 3.05 10.87
CA LEU A 111 -12.17 4.46 10.77
C LEU A 111 -11.55 5.15 9.54
N ILE A 112 -10.29 4.85 9.24
CA ILE A 112 -9.62 5.40 8.04
C ILE A 112 -10.34 4.90 6.78
N GLY A 113 -10.69 3.61 6.71
CA GLY A 113 -11.50 3.01 5.65
C GLY A 113 -12.85 3.70 5.49
N LEU A 114 -13.58 3.93 6.59
CA LEU A 114 -14.91 4.54 6.54
C LEU A 114 -14.84 5.97 6.01
N VAL A 115 -13.84 6.75 6.44
CA VAL A 115 -13.68 8.12 5.97
C VAL A 115 -13.24 8.16 4.51
N HIS A 116 -12.23 7.37 4.13
CA HIS A 116 -11.63 7.48 2.80
C HIS A 116 -12.42 6.68 1.75
N GLY A 117 -12.77 5.43 2.04
CA GLY A 117 -13.55 4.58 1.15
C GLY A 117 -15.02 4.96 1.09
N ASN A 118 -15.69 5.04 2.24
CA ASN A 118 -17.14 5.23 2.26
C ASN A 118 -17.55 6.70 2.10
N LEU A 119 -17.15 7.57 3.03
CA LEU A 119 -17.58 8.96 3.01
C LEU A 119 -17.06 9.74 1.79
N LEU A 120 -15.76 9.64 1.51
CA LEU A 120 -15.17 10.41 0.40
C LEU A 120 -15.44 9.75 -0.95
N LEU A 121 -15.12 8.46 -1.12
CA LEU A 121 -15.20 7.81 -2.44
C LEU A 121 -16.56 7.18 -2.75
N GLY A 122 -17.48 7.09 -1.77
CA GLY A 122 -18.79 6.45 -1.94
C GLY A 122 -18.74 4.93 -2.04
N MET A 123 -17.66 4.30 -1.58
CA MET A 123 -17.47 2.84 -1.62
C MET A 123 -18.09 2.17 -0.39
N ASN A 124 -18.68 0.98 -0.56
CA ASN A 124 -19.13 0.19 0.58
C ASN A 124 -17.95 -0.56 1.23
N GLU A 125 -17.86 -0.60 2.57
CA GLU A 125 -16.80 -1.34 3.29
C GLU A 125 -16.89 -2.87 3.18
N ALA A 126 -17.95 -3.39 2.56
CA ALA A 126 -18.10 -4.83 2.32
C ALA A 126 -17.23 -5.36 1.15
N TRP A 127 -16.49 -4.47 0.48
CA TRP A 127 -15.57 -4.79 -0.62
C TRP A 127 -14.16 -5.08 -0.11
#